data_AF-A0A5Y3LC95-F1
#
_entry.id   AF-A0A5Y3LC95-F1
#
_cell.length_a   1.000
_cell.length_b   1.000
_cell.length_c   1.000
_cell.angle_alpha   90.00
_cell.angle_beta   90.00
_cell.angle_gamma   90.00
#
_symmetry.space_group_name_H-M   'P 1'
#
loop_
_entity.id
_entity.type
_entity.pdbx_description
1 polymer ?
#
loop_
_entity_poly.entity_id
_entity_poly.type
_entity_poly.pdbx_seq_one_letter_code
_entity_poly.pdbx_strand_id
1 'polypeptide(L)'
;LHSPDDVHRVFMSATGISRGEYDRSIKSPAVNDMVALQERLFKEYGVRGTPSVYVRGRYHINNAAFGAFSVEDFRSRYAAVVWKLLAGNPDAD
;
A
#
# COMPACT_ATOMS: atom_id res chain seq x y z
N LEU A 1 -6.62 17.90 4.78
CA LEU A 1 -7.88 17.20 4.44
C LEU A 1 -8.72 17.18 5.70
N HIS A 2 -9.86 17.84 5.68
CA HIS A 2 -10.72 18.04 6.85
C HIS A 2 -12.17 17.59 6.60
N SER A 3 -12.51 17.24 5.36
CA SER A 3 -13.83 16.71 4.97
C SER A 3 -13.73 15.74 3.79
N PRO A 4 -14.78 14.94 3.52
CA PRO A 4 -14.88 14.15 2.30
C PRO A 4 -14.76 14.99 1.02
N ASP A 5 -15.25 16.23 1.03
CA ASP A 5 -15.16 17.15 -0.11
C ASP A 5 -13.72 17.53 -0.45
N ASP A 6 -12.82 17.55 0.54
CA ASP A 6 -11.40 17.80 0.29
C ASP A 6 -10.76 16.64 -0.48
N VAL A 7 -11.12 15.38 -0.15
CA VAL A 7 -10.62 14.19 -0.86
C VAL A 7 -11.11 14.21 -2.30
N HIS A 8 -12.40 14.49 -2.48
CA HIS A 8 -13.02 14.63 -3.80
C HIS A 8 -12.28 15.67 -4.66
N ARG A 9 -12.06 16.88 -4.12
CA ARG A 9 -11.37 17.97 -4.82
C ARG A 9 -9.93 17.62 -5.20
N VAL A 10 -9.17 17.00 -4.29
CA VAL A 10 -7.79 16.57 -4.56
C VAL A 10 -7.75 15.52 -5.64
N PHE A 11 -8.63 14.51 -5.59
CA PHE A 11 -8.68 13.44 -6.60
C PHE A 11 -9.01 14.00 -7.99
N MET A 12 -10.00 14.90 -8.07
CA MET A 12 -10.33 15.59 -9.32
C MET A 12 -9.15 16.39 -9.87
N SER A 13 -8.50 17.19 -9.04
CA SER A 13 -7.35 18.00 -9.45
C SER A 13 -6.17 17.15 -9.93
N ALA A 14 -5.97 15.96 -9.36
CA ALA A 14 -4.84 15.10 -9.69
C ALA A 14 -5.07 14.27 -10.96
N THR A 15 -6.32 13.89 -11.25
CA THR A 15 -6.66 12.96 -12.33
C THR A 15 -7.35 13.62 -13.52
N GLY A 16 -7.94 14.80 -13.34
CA GLY A 16 -8.77 15.46 -14.35
C GLY A 16 -10.19 14.88 -14.48
N ILE A 17 -10.60 13.95 -13.60
CA ILE A 17 -11.95 13.37 -13.62
C ILE A 17 -13.02 14.44 -13.33
N SER A 18 -14.17 14.35 -14.01
CA SER A 18 -15.29 15.25 -13.74
C SER A 18 -15.97 14.91 -12.41
N ARG A 19 -16.60 15.91 -11.77
CA ARG A 19 -17.38 15.71 -10.53
C ARG A 19 -18.45 14.65 -10.70
N GLY A 20 -19.22 14.72 -11.78
CA GLY A 20 -20.30 13.75 -12.04
C GLY A 20 -19.79 12.32 -12.23
N GLU A 21 -18.61 12.14 -12.82
CA GLU A 21 -18.00 10.83 -12.97
C GLU A 21 -17.42 10.30 -11.67
N TYR A 22 -16.79 11.15 -10.85
CA TYR A 22 -16.36 10.79 -9.50
C TYR A 22 -17.56 10.36 -8.64
N ASP A 23 -18.62 11.16 -8.59
CA ASP A 23 -19.82 10.91 -7.77
C ASP A 23 -20.51 9.59 -8.15
N ARG A 24 -20.42 9.17 -9.41
CA ARG A 24 -20.89 7.85 -9.86
C ARG A 24 -19.92 6.73 -9.51
N SER A 25 -18.63 6.95 -9.73
CA SER A 25 -17.60 5.91 -9.58
C SER A 25 -17.31 5.57 -8.12
N ILE A 26 -17.30 6.55 -7.22
CA ILE A 26 -16.98 6.37 -5.79
C ILE A 26 -17.97 5.46 -5.06
N LYS A 27 -19.19 5.30 -5.60
CA LYS A 27 -20.25 4.42 -5.10
C LYS A 27 -20.52 3.22 -6.01
N SER A 28 -19.68 3.00 -7.01
CA SER A 28 -19.87 1.91 -7.97
C SER A 28 -19.63 0.55 -7.30
N PRO A 29 -20.25 -0.54 -7.80
CA PRO A 29 -19.98 -1.88 -7.30
C PRO A 29 -18.49 -2.24 -7.30
N ALA A 30 -17.75 -1.86 -8.36
CA ALA A 30 -16.33 -2.12 -8.46
C ALA A 30 -15.51 -1.42 -7.35
N VAL A 31 -15.85 -0.18 -6.99
CA VAL A 31 -15.18 0.51 -5.87
C VAL A 31 -15.56 -0.12 -4.53
N ASN A 32 -16.81 -0.51 -4.34
CA ASN A 32 -17.24 -1.22 -3.13
C ASN A 32 -16.52 -2.57 -2.97
N ASP A 33 -16.36 -3.33 -4.05
CA ASP A 33 -15.61 -4.59 -4.05
C ASP A 33 -14.14 -4.37 -3.69
N MET A 34 -13.54 -3.27 -4.18
CA MET A 34 -12.17 -2.89 -3.81
C MET A 34 -12.04 -2.45 -2.34
N VAL A 35 -13.06 -1.79 -1.76
CA VAL A 35 -13.08 -1.49 -0.32
C VAL A 35 -13.15 -2.79 0.49
N ALA A 36 -14.05 -3.71 0.13
CA ALA A 36 -14.18 -5.00 0.80
C ALA A 36 -12.89 -5.83 0.69
N LEU A 37 -12.23 -5.81 -0.48
CA LEU A 37 -10.93 -6.46 -0.67
C LEU A 37 -9.86 -5.89 0.26
N GLN A 38 -9.75 -4.56 0.38
CA GLN A 38 -8.77 -3.92 1.26
C GLN A 38 -8.99 -4.30 2.74
N GLU A 39 -10.24 -4.27 3.22
CA GLU A 39 -10.57 -4.68 4.59
C GLU A 39 -10.32 -6.16 4.85
N ARG A 40 -10.61 -7.03 3.87
CA ARG A 40 -10.33 -8.46 3.97
C ARG A 40 -8.83 -8.71 4.05
N LEU A 41 -8.05 -8.12 3.15
CA LEU A 41 -6.59 -8.29 3.13
C LEU A 41 -5.94 -7.71 4.40
N PHE A 42 -6.47 -6.62 4.97
CA PHE A 42 -5.98 -6.11 6.26
C PHE A 42 -6.02 -7.18 7.36
N LYS A 43 -7.09 -7.97 7.41
CA LYS A 43 -7.27 -9.07 8.37
C LYS A 43 -6.41 -10.28 8.00
N GLU A 44 -6.45 -10.71 6.74
CA GLU A 44 -5.69 -11.89 6.27
C GLU A 44 -4.18 -11.73 6.43
N TYR A 45 -3.65 -10.53 6.18
CA TYR A 45 -2.23 -10.23 6.39
C TYR A 45 -1.88 -9.92 7.85
N GLY A 46 -2.86 -9.83 8.75
CA GLY A 46 -2.62 -9.52 10.16
C GLY A 46 -1.93 -8.16 10.36
N VAL A 47 -2.36 -7.14 9.61
CA VAL A 47 -1.78 -5.79 9.67
C VAL A 47 -1.99 -5.20 11.06
N ARG A 48 -0.91 -4.70 11.67
CA ARG A 48 -0.92 -4.11 13.04
C ARG A 48 -0.55 -2.62 13.10
N GLY A 49 -0.22 -2.03 11.96
CA GLY A 49 0.19 -0.63 11.87
C GLY A 49 0.66 -0.26 10.47
N THR A 50 1.02 1.00 10.28
CA THR A 50 1.46 1.54 8.98
C THR A 50 2.81 2.26 9.09
N PRO A 51 3.68 2.17 8.07
CA PRO A 51 3.55 1.32 6.88
C PRO A 51 3.74 -0.17 7.22
N SER A 52 3.08 -1.07 6.49
CA SER A 52 3.32 -2.53 6.56
C SER A 52 3.53 -3.07 5.15
N VAL A 53 4.67 -3.69 4.89
CA VAL A 53 5.03 -4.23 3.56
C VAL A 53 5.12 -5.74 3.63
N TYR A 54 4.41 -6.41 2.71
CA TYR A 54 4.42 -7.87 2.59
C TYR A 54 4.99 -8.28 1.24
N VAL A 55 5.94 -9.22 1.24
CA VAL A 55 6.60 -9.74 0.04
C VAL A 55 6.10 -11.16 -0.24
N ARG A 56 5.67 -11.40 -1.49
CA ARG A 56 5.13 -12.70 -1.98
C ARG A 56 4.01 -13.26 -1.09
N GLY A 57 3.23 -12.40 -0.46
CA GLY A 57 2.15 -12.80 0.43
C GLY A 57 2.59 -13.47 1.75
N ARG A 58 3.89 -13.57 2.04
CA ARG A 58 4.43 -14.48 3.07
C ARG A 58 5.39 -13.82 4.04
N TYR A 59 6.16 -12.84 3.59
CA TYR A 59 7.16 -12.17 4.43
C TYR A 59 6.66 -10.78 4.81
N HIS A 60 6.47 -10.53 6.10
CA HIS A 60 6.20 -9.19 6.63
C HIS A 60 7.53 -8.48 6.97
N ILE A 61 7.78 -7.32 6.37
CA ILE A 61 9.00 -6.54 6.64
C ILE A 61 8.92 -5.91 8.04
N ASN A 62 9.91 -6.21 8.88
CA ASN A 62 10.05 -5.54 10.17
C ASN A 62 10.76 -4.18 9.99
N ASN A 63 9.99 -3.11 9.86
CA ASN A 63 10.54 -1.76 9.64
C ASN A 63 11.48 -1.30 10.78
N ALA A 64 11.27 -1.76 12.01
CA ALA A 64 12.09 -1.37 13.17
C ALA A 64 13.46 -2.05 13.21
N ALA A 65 13.71 -3.06 12.36
CA ALA A 65 14.97 -3.79 12.32
C ALA A 65 16.06 -3.07 11.49
N PHE A 66 15.73 -2.01 10.76
CA PHE A 66 16.68 -1.27 9.93
C PHE A 66 17.34 -0.15 10.72
N GLY A 67 18.62 -0.31 11.07
CA GLY A 67 19.47 0.79 11.51
C GLY A 67 20.17 1.47 10.33
N ALA A 68 20.20 2.81 10.32
CA ALA A 68 20.92 3.61 9.32
C ALA A 68 21.24 5.00 9.87
N PHE A 69 22.34 5.59 9.39
CA PHE A 69 22.75 6.96 9.76
C PHE A 69 22.34 8.02 8.72
N SER A 70 21.72 7.61 7.61
CA SER A 70 21.19 8.50 6.58
C SER A 70 19.95 7.91 5.90
N VAL A 71 19.17 8.78 5.27
CA VAL A 71 17.99 8.38 4.47
C VAL A 71 18.38 7.46 3.31
N GLU A 72 19.51 7.75 2.67
CA GLU A 72 20.03 6.96 1.53
C GLU A 72 20.41 5.54 1.94
N ASP A 73 21.09 5.39 3.08
CA ASP A 73 21.47 4.07 3.59
C ASP A 73 20.23 3.28 4.02
N PHE A 74 19.28 3.92 4.72
CA PHE A 74 18.00 3.29 5.07
C PHE A 74 17.25 2.79 3.84
N ARG A 75 17.07 3.66 2.83
CA ARG A 75 16.40 3.33 1.56
C ARG A 75 17.04 2.11 0.90
N SER A 76 18.37 2.12 0.79
CA SER A 76 19.13 1.08 0.09
C SER A 76 19.02 -0.27 0.81
N ARG A 77 19.15 -0.29 2.14
CA ARG A 77 19.00 -1.51 2.95
C ARG A 77 17.57 -2.07 2.88
N TYR A 78 16.57 -1.20 3.01
CA TYR A 78 15.17 -1.61 2.95
C TYR A 78 14.84 -2.27 1.61
N ALA A 79 15.19 -1.61 0.50
CA ALA A 79 14.98 -2.11 -0.84
C ALA A 79 15.75 -3.42 -1.10
N ALA A 80 16.99 -3.53 -0.62
CA ALA A 80 17.79 -4.75 -0.77
C ALA A 80 17.15 -5.97 -0.08
N VAL A 81 16.57 -5.79 1.10
CA VAL A 81 15.84 -6.88 1.79
C VAL A 81 14.57 -7.27 1.03
N VAL A 82 13.79 -6.29 0.57
CA VAL A 82 12.59 -6.56 -0.25
C VAL A 82 12.96 -7.33 -1.51
N TRP A 83 14.01 -6.90 -2.23
CA TRP A 83 14.49 -7.59 -3.42
C TRP A 83 14.95 -9.02 -3.06
N LYS A 84 15.78 -9.21 -2.04
CA LYS A 84 16.21 -10.56 -1.62
C LYS A 84 15.03 -11.51 -1.36
N LEU A 85 13.96 -11.03 -0.72
CA LEU A 85 12.77 -11.84 -0.43
C LEU A 85 11.90 -12.10 -1.67
N LEU A 86 11.92 -11.18 -2.64
CA LEU A 86 11.28 -11.35 -3.95
C LEU A 86 11.98 -12.41 -4.80
N ALA A 87 13.33 -12.43 -4.83
CA ALA A 87 14.13 -13.37 -5.61
C ALA A 87 13.85 -14.84 -5.26
N GLY A 88 13.49 -15.11 -3.99
CA GLY A 88 13.42 -16.47 -3.48
C GLY A 88 14.80 -17.08 -3.24
N ASN A 89 14.82 -18.24 -2.59
CA ASN A 89 16.03 -19.06 -2.54
C ASN A 89 16.08 -19.86 -3.85
N PRO A 90 17.11 -19.72 -4.71
CA PRO A 90 17.21 -20.54 -5.92
C PRO A 90 17.31 -22.04 -5.62
N ASP A 91 17.63 -22.41 -4.38
CA ASP A 91 17.78 -23.81 -3.92
C ASP A 91 16.53 -24.35 -3.18
N ALA A 92 15.39 -23.67 -3.28
CA ALA A 92 14.14 -24.10 -2.66
C ALA A 92 13.05 -24.31 -3.71
N ASP A 93 13.31 -25.22 -4.66
CA ASP A 93 12.34 -25.98 -5.45
C ASP A 93 12.94 -27.35 -5.80
#